data_AF-A0A920EAQ6-F1
#
_entry.id   AF-A0A920EAQ6-F1
#
_cell.length_a   1.000
_cell.length_b   1.000
_cell.length_c   1.000
_cell.angle_alpha   90.00
_cell.angle_beta   90.00
_cell.angle_gamma   90.00
#
_symmetry.space_group_name_H-M   'P 1'
#
loop_
_entity.id
_entity.type
_entity.pdbx_description
1 polymer ?
#
loop_
_entity_poly.entity_id
_entity_poly.type
_entity_poly.pdbx_seq_one_letter_code
_entity_poly.pdbx_strand_id
1 'polypeptide(L)' 'MRGDFGEGNPWQMPMGKSIVPVLEACDVIYHKVEEPSDVLSTVTAAITMSFQCNESVFVLLSQKLLGAKKF' A
#
# COMPACT_ATOMS: atom_id res chain seq x y z
N MET A 1 -7.09 -2.08 0.30
CA MET A 1 -7.22 -0.82 -0.47
C MET A 1 -8.37 -0.97 -1.49
N ARG A 2 -8.99 0.12 -1.96
CA ARG A 2 -9.91 0.09 -3.11
C ARG A 2 -9.18 -0.36 -4.38
N GLY A 3 -9.78 -1.24 -5.19
CA GLY A 3 -9.13 -1.73 -6.41
C GLY A 3 -7.99 -2.71 -6.18
N ASP A 4 -7.94 -3.35 -5.00
CA ASP A 4 -6.90 -4.31 -4.59
C ASP A 4 -7.46 -5.74 -4.52
N PHE A 5 -6.75 -6.66 -3.86
CA PHE A 5 -7.08 -8.09 -3.78
C PHE A 5 -8.58 -8.40 -3.55
N GLY A 6 -9.17 -9.08 -4.53
CA GLY A 6 -10.57 -9.51 -4.49
C GLY A 6 -11.62 -8.42 -4.72
N GLU A 7 -11.23 -7.22 -5.16
CA GLU A 7 -12.16 -6.15 -5.53
C GLU A 7 -13.03 -6.56 -6.72
N GLY A 8 -14.36 -6.46 -6.55
CA GLY A 8 -15.35 -6.74 -7.58
C GLY A 8 -16.03 -5.49 -8.14
N ASN A 9 -15.87 -4.33 -7.49
CA ASN A 9 -16.49 -3.09 -7.92
C ASN A 9 -15.66 -2.42 -9.03
N PRO A 10 -16.17 -2.34 -10.28
CA PRO A 10 -15.41 -1.78 -11.41
C PRO A 10 -15.07 -0.30 -11.22
N TRP A 11 -15.83 0.46 -10.43
CA TRP A 11 -15.54 1.87 -10.14
C TRP A 11 -14.37 2.07 -9.17
N GLN A 12 -13.96 1.04 -8.42
CA GLN A 12 -12.82 1.10 -7.50
C GLN A 12 -11.50 0.71 -8.17
N MET A 13 -11.55 -0.04 -9.26
CA MET A 13 -10.37 -0.54 -9.97
C MET A 13 -9.45 0.57 -10.51
N PRO A 14 -9.94 1.69 -11.08
CA PRO A 14 -9.08 2.77 -11.55
C PRO A 14 -8.24 3.38 -10.41
N MET A 15 -8.83 3.56 -9.22
CA MET A 15 -8.11 4.10 -8.07
C MET A 15 -6.96 3.20 -7.63
N GLY A 16 -7.20 1.89 -7.53
CA GLY A 16 -6.18 0.89 -7.20
C GLY A 16 -5.01 0.88 -8.19
N LYS A 17 -5.32 0.99 -9.49
CA LYS A 17 -4.31 0.99 -10.57
C LYS A 17 -3.48 2.26 -10.62
N SER A 18 -4.06 3.41 -10.29
CA SER A 18 -3.38 4.70 -10.43
C SER A 18 -2.44 5.05 -9.27
N ILE A 19 -2.59 4.43 -8.09
CA ILE A 19 -1.84 4.88 -6.91
C ILE A 19 -0.33 4.66 -7.07
N VAL A 20 0.11 3.47 -7.50
CA VAL A 20 1.54 3.15 -7.59
C VAL A 20 2.24 4.04 -8.63
N PRO A 21 1.70 4.19 -9.88
CA PRO A 21 2.29 5.11 -10.84
C PRO A 21 2.39 6.56 -10.37
N VAL A 22 1.39 7.04 -9.60
CA VAL A 22 1.40 8.41 -9.07
C VAL A 22 2.44 8.55 -7.95
N LEU A 23 2.56 7.58 -7.06
CA LEU A 23 3.57 7.59 -6.00
C LEU A 23 4.99 7.56 -6.58
N GLU A 24 5.23 6.69 -7.57
CA GLU A 24 6.51 6.60 -8.29
C GLU A 24 6.84 7.92 -8.99
N ALA A 25 5.86 8.56 -9.65
CA ALA A 25 6.06 9.86 -10.31
C ALA A 25 6.34 11.00 -9.31
N CYS A 26 6.03 10.83 -8.03
CA CYS A 26 6.30 11.79 -6.96
C CYS A 26 7.55 11.41 -6.14
N ASP A 27 8.35 10.44 -6.60
CA ASP A 27 9.51 9.91 -5.87
C ASP A 27 9.18 9.43 -4.45
N VAL A 28 7.95 8.93 -4.24
CA VAL A 28 7.51 8.38 -2.96
C VAL A 28 7.86 6.90 -2.90
N ILE A 29 8.62 6.50 -1.89
CA ILE A 29 8.99 5.11 -1.67
C ILE A 29 7.74 4.30 -1.30
N TYR A 30 7.49 3.23 -2.05
CA TYR A 30 6.29 2.41 -1.91
C TYR A 30 6.60 1.04 -1.31
N HIS A 31 5.89 0.66 -0.25
CA HIS A 31 5.89 -0.69 0.32
C HIS A 31 4.49 -1.27 0.36
N LYS A 32 4.30 -2.47 -0.22
CA LYS A 32 3.04 -3.23 -0.10
C LYS A 32 3.19 -4.34 0.94
N VAL A 33 2.26 -4.41 1.88
CA VAL A 33 2.19 -5.46 2.90
C VAL A 33 0.98 -6.34 2.62
N GLU A 34 1.23 -7.64 2.43
CA GLU A 34 0.18 -8.62 2.14
C GLU A 34 -0.05 -9.64 3.26
N GLU A 35 0.93 -9.82 4.15
CA GLU A 35 0.86 -10.73 5.29
C GLU A 35 0.88 -9.99 6.64
N PRO A 36 0.03 -10.36 7.62
CA PRO A 36 -0.04 -9.66 8.91
C PRO A 36 1.28 -9.64 9.69
N SER A 37 2.10 -10.68 9.55
CA SER A 37 3.42 -10.80 10.18
C SER A 37 4.40 -9.70 9.73
N ASP A 38 4.23 -9.17 8.52
CA ASP A 38 5.17 -8.21 7.92
C ASP A 38 4.80 -6.75 8.21
N VAL A 39 3.64 -6.50 8.83
CA VAL A 39 3.16 -5.14 9.11
C VAL A 39 4.12 -4.40 10.03
N LEU A 40 4.52 -5.03 11.14
CA LEU A 40 5.35 -4.38 12.15
C LEU A 40 6.74 -4.04 11.59
N SER A 41 7.39 -5.00 10.93
CA SER A 41 8.72 -4.82 10.35
C SER A 41 8.73 -3.75 9.26
N THR A 42 7.74 -3.78 8.36
CA THR A 42 7.64 -2.82 7.25
C THR A 42 7.36 -1.41 7.74
N VAL A 43 6.41 -1.22 8.67
CA VAL A 43 6.08 0.10 9.22
C VAL A 43 7.26 0.66 10.02
N THR A 44 7.97 -0.18 10.78
CA THR A 44 9.18 0.25 11.50
C THR A 44 10.26 0.76 10.54
N ALA A 45 10.53 0.02 9.46
CA ALA A 45 11.48 0.46 8.43
C ALA A 45 11.03 1.77 7.76
N ALA A 46 9.75 1.89 7.43
CA ALA A 46 9.20 3.11 6.83
C ALA A 46 9.36 4.33 7.75
N ILE A 47 9.12 4.18 9.06
CA ILE A 47 9.35 5.24 10.06
C ILE A 47 10.83 5.64 10.08
N THR A 48 11.74 4.66 10.10
CA THR A 48 13.19 4.95 10.03
C THR A 48 13.53 5.74 8.77
N MET A 49 13.05 5.33 7.60
CA MET A 49 13.30 6.02 6.34
C MET A 49 12.73 7.45 6.34
N SER A 50 11.53 7.65 6.85
CA SER A 50 10.91 8.97 6.94
C SER A 50 11.63 9.91 7.89
N PHE A 51 12.03 9.46 9.08
CA PHE A 51 12.61 10.36 10.10
C PHE A 51 14.14 10.46 10.06
N GLN A 52 14.85 9.42 9.61
CA GLN A 52 16.31 9.43 9.56
C GLN A 52 16.83 9.87 8.19
N CYS A 53 16.12 9.54 7.11
CA CYS A 53 16.52 9.88 5.74
C CYS A 53 15.71 11.02 5.13
N ASN A 54 14.67 11.52 5.83
CA ASN A 54 13.77 12.57 5.35
C ASN A 54 13.06 12.21 4.04
N GLU A 55 12.79 10.93 3.84
CA GLU A 55 12.14 10.39 2.64
C GLU A 55 10.62 10.35 2.78
N SER A 56 9.92 10.56 1.66
CA SER A 56 8.48 10.32 1.58
C SER A 56 8.23 8.82 1.39
N VAL A 57 7.53 8.19 2.33
CA VAL A 57 7.27 6.74 2.31
C VAL A 57 5.78 6.46 2.43
N PHE A 58 5.28 5.58 1.57
CA PHE A 58 3.91 5.10 1.55
C PHE A 58 3.87 3.59 1.83
N VAL A 59 3.21 3.20 2.91
CA VAL A 59 2.96 1.79 3.25
C VAL A 59 1.51 1.42 2.92
N LEU A 60 1.33 0.57 1.92
CA LEU A 60 0.04 0.01 1.53
C LEU A 60 -0.25 -1.27 2.29
N LEU A 61 -1.25 -1.22 3.16
CA LEU A 61 -1.82 -2.42 3.77
C LEU A 61 -2.84 -3.04 2.80
N SER A 62 -2.48 -4.17 2.21
CA SER A 62 -3.32 -4.83 1.21
C SER A 62 -4.61 -5.38 1.81
N GLN A 63 -5.68 -5.43 1.01
CA GLN A 63 -6.91 -6.13 1.38
C GLN A 63 -6.66 -7.62 1.68
N LYS A 64 -5.61 -8.21 1.10
CA LYS A 64 -5.22 -9.61 1.35
C LYS A 64 -4.94 -9.89 2.82
N LEU A 65 -4.45 -8.90 3.59
CA LEU A 65 -4.24 -8.98 5.05
C LEU A 65 -5.51 -9.32 5.83
N LEU A 66 -6.64 -8.80 5.37
CA LEU A 66 -7.95 -8.91 6.01
C LEU A 66 -8.83 -9.98 5.36
N GLY A 67 -8.39 -10.52 4.21
CA GLY A 67 -9.21 -11.30 3.30
C GLY A 67 -10.00 -10.45 2.29
N ALA A 68 -10.32 -11.04 1.15
CA ALA A 68 -11.13 -10.38 0.12
C ALA A 68 -12.49 -9.98 0.68
N LYS A 69 -12.86 -8.71 0.50
CA LYS A 69 -14.19 -8.25 0.86
C LYS A 69 -15.20 -8.88 -0.10
N LYS A 70 -16.33 -9.37 0.44
CA LYS A 70 -17.45 -9.83 -0.38
C LYS A 70 -18.19 -8.61 -0.92
N PHE A 71 -18.32 -8.53 -2.24
CA PHE A 71 -18.99 -7.45 -2.97
C PHE A 71 -20.20 -8.02 -3.73
#